data_AF-A0A419UZK7-F1
#
_entry.id   AF-A0A419UZK7-F1
#
_cell.length_a   1.000
_cell.length_b   1.000
_cell.length_c   1.000
_cell.angle_alpha   90.00
_cell.angle_beta   90.00
_cell.angle_gamma   90.00
#
_symmetry.space_group_name_H-M   'P 1'
#
loop_
_entity.id
_entity.type
_entity.pdbx_description
1 polymer ?
#
loop_
_entity_poly.entity_id
_entity_poly.type
_entity_poly.pdbx_seq_one_letter_code
_entity_poly.pdbx_strand_id
1 'polypeptide(L)'
;MLITIEDELIYIYLQHKANKTTPLGAYPEVSGYMLYDRKGNWLGYRVMRTIYNNENYVISIPKVRKIEYPLFTASIEDAEEYIEIKFHADLEAAEMLEQACLLDINEDGLFGVELIRHPDIPAGETEHVRYFLEK
;
A
#
# COMPACT_ATOMS: atom_id res chain seq x y z
N MET A 1 3.19 -9.50 -4.23
CA MET A 1 2.83 -8.77 -3.04
C MET A 1 2.61 -9.76 -1.93
N LEU A 2 3.03 -9.40 -0.74
CA LEU A 2 2.76 -10.11 0.50
C LEU A 2 2.30 -9.06 1.53
N ILE A 3 1.35 -9.41 2.38
CA ILE A 3 0.78 -8.52 3.38
C ILE A 3 0.97 -9.17 4.74
N THR A 4 1.53 -8.43 5.69
CA THR A 4 1.51 -8.81 7.10
C THR A 4 0.59 -7.89 7.85
N ILE A 5 -0.22 -8.46 8.73
CA ILE A 5 -1.08 -7.72 9.65
C ILE A 5 -0.72 -8.20 11.05
N GLU A 6 -0.15 -7.30 11.85
CA GLU A 6 0.22 -7.54 13.24
C GLU A 6 -0.40 -6.44 14.10
N ASP A 7 -1.43 -6.78 14.88
CA ASP A 7 -2.23 -5.84 15.68
C ASP A 7 -2.81 -4.66 14.84
N GLU A 8 -2.21 -3.47 14.96
CA GLU A 8 -2.58 -2.27 14.23
C GLU A 8 -1.62 -1.96 13.07
N LEU A 9 -0.58 -2.77 12.87
CA LEU A 9 0.40 -2.57 11.81
C LEU A 9 0.04 -3.42 10.60
N ILE A 10 -0.06 -2.76 9.45
CA ILE A 10 -0.19 -3.42 8.14
C ILE A 10 1.07 -3.10 7.35
N TYR A 11 1.72 -4.13 6.82
CA TYR A 11 2.82 -3.95 5.88
C TYR A 11 2.49 -4.61 4.55
N ILE A 12 2.58 -3.84 3.46
CA ILE A 12 2.40 -4.32 2.09
C ILE A 12 3.77 -4.39 1.42
N TYR A 13 4.30 -5.61 1.27
CA TYR A 13 5.53 -5.88 0.54
C TYR A 13 5.24 -5.95 -0.95
N LEU A 14 5.87 -5.07 -1.74
CA LEU A 14 5.79 -5.09 -3.21
C LEU A 14 6.89 -5.97 -3.83
N GLN A 15 7.97 -6.21 -3.08
CA GLN A 15 9.12 -7.04 -3.44
C GLN A 15 9.34 -8.15 -2.40
N HIS A 16 10.09 -9.22 -2.73
CA HIS A 16 10.27 -10.35 -1.81
C HIS A 16 11.10 -9.98 -0.58
N LYS A 17 10.63 -10.34 0.63
CA LYS A 17 11.31 -10.07 1.92
C LYS A 17 12.78 -10.53 1.96
N ALA A 18 13.08 -11.65 1.31
CA ALA A 18 14.43 -12.23 1.27
C ALA A 18 15.41 -11.50 0.34
N ASN A 19 14.94 -10.52 -0.45
CA ASN A 19 15.88 -9.60 -1.11
C ASN A 19 16.61 -8.85 -0.01
N LYS A 20 17.91 -9.11 0.10
CA LYS A 20 18.82 -8.51 1.10
C LYS A 20 19.03 -7.00 0.90
N THR A 21 18.18 -6.35 0.12
CA THR A 21 18.22 -4.92 -0.12
C THR A 21 17.62 -4.23 1.09
N THR A 22 18.47 -3.88 2.04
CA THR A 22 18.14 -2.95 3.12
C THR A 22 17.47 -1.72 2.52
N PRO A 23 16.38 -1.20 3.12
CA PRO A 23 15.82 0.08 2.70
C PRO A 23 16.93 1.13 2.65
N LEU A 24 17.11 1.74 1.48
CA LEU A 24 18.06 2.84 1.27
C LEU A 24 17.55 4.15 1.87
N GLY A 25 16.24 4.22 2.11
CA GLY A 25 15.58 5.32 2.77
C GLY A 25 14.10 5.02 3.00
N ALA A 26 13.48 5.89 3.79
CA ALA A 26 12.05 5.87 4.03
C ALA A 26 11.48 7.28 3.89
N TYR A 27 10.26 7.39 3.36
CA TYR A 27 9.46 8.61 3.50
C TYR A 27 8.45 8.40 4.62
N PRO A 28 8.60 9.08 5.77
CA PRO A 28 7.60 9.05 6.83
C PRO A 28 6.41 9.95 6.47
N GLU A 29 5.26 9.68 7.08
CA GLU A 29 4.08 10.55 7.04
C GLU A 29 3.61 10.90 5.63
N VAL A 30 3.56 9.92 4.72
CA VAL A 30 3.01 10.11 3.38
C VAL A 30 1.50 9.99 3.43
N SER A 31 0.79 10.89 2.74
CA SER A 31 -0.67 10.83 2.62
C SER A 31 -1.09 9.55 1.91
N GLY A 32 -2.05 8.82 2.46
CA GLY A 32 -2.62 7.66 1.78
C GLY A 32 -4.05 7.36 2.21
N TYR A 33 -4.63 6.37 1.55
CA TYR A 33 -6.04 6.01 1.70
C TYR A 33 -6.23 4.50 1.64
N MET A 34 -6.90 3.95 2.65
CA MET A 34 -7.47 2.61 2.57
C MET A 34 -8.69 2.64 1.66
N LEU A 35 -8.70 1.75 0.68
CA LEU A 35 -9.76 1.68 -0.35
C LEU A 35 -10.74 0.56 0.00
N TYR A 36 -12.03 0.84 -0.04
CA TYR A 36 -13.07 -0.13 0.26
C TYR A 36 -14.09 -0.24 -0.88
N ASP A 37 -14.59 -1.45 -1.12
CA ASP A 37 -15.68 -1.68 -2.06
C ASP A 37 -17.05 -1.26 -1.47
N ARG A 38 -18.12 -1.37 -2.26
CA ARG A 38 -19.49 -1.03 -1.81
C ARG A 38 -20.03 -1.89 -0.66
N LYS A 39 -19.37 -3.01 -0.35
CA LYS A 39 -19.73 -3.94 0.73
C LYS A 39 -18.87 -3.69 1.98
N GLY A 40 -17.98 -2.70 1.95
CA GLY A 40 -17.03 -2.42 3.03
C GLY A 40 -15.84 -3.38 3.06
N ASN A 41 -15.59 -4.13 1.98
CA ASN A 41 -14.41 -4.98 1.91
C ASN A 41 -13.18 -4.15 1.56
N TRP A 42 -12.07 -4.38 2.26
CA TRP A 42 -10.78 -3.79 1.91
C TRP A 42 -10.34 -4.26 0.53
N LEU A 43 -10.17 -3.28 -0.36
CA LEU A 43 -9.87 -3.47 -1.77
C LEU A 43 -8.40 -3.20 -2.11
N GLY A 44 -7.76 -2.31 -1.34
CA GLY A 44 -6.45 -1.82 -1.70
C GLY A 44 -5.98 -0.62 -0.89
N TYR A 45 -4.89 -0.03 -1.33
CA TYR A 45 -4.31 1.16 -0.73
C TYR A 45 -3.86 2.14 -1.82
N ARG A 46 -4.10 3.43 -1.61
CA ARG A 46 -3.61 4.50 -2.47
C ARG A 46 -2.63 5.36 -1.69
N VAL A 47 -1.43 5.49 -2.23
CA VAL A 47 -0.38 6.38 -1.71
C VAL A 47 -0.38 7.65 -2.56
N MET A 48 -0.54 8.80 -1.94
CA MET A 48 -0.40 10.09 -2.63
C MET A 48 1.07 10.49 -2.71
N ARG A 49 1.41 11.28 -3.72
CA ARG A 49 2.74 11.88 -3.85
C ARG A 49 2.87 13.17 -3.01
N THR A 50 2.29 13.21 -1.82
CA THR A 50 2.29 14.35 -0.90
C THR A 50 2.49 13.93 0.55
N ILE A 51 2.91 14.86 1.41
CA ILE A 51 3.05 14.62 2.85
C ILE A 51 1.70 14.79 3.57
N TYR A 52 1.43 13.89 4.51
CA TYR A 52 0.28 13.90 5.39
C TYR A 52 0.21 15.19 6.19
N ASN A 53 -0.98 15.80 6.25
CA ASN A 53 -1.21 17.14 6.83
C ASN A 53 -0.39 18.28 6.18
N ASN A 54 0.25 18.06 5.03
CA ASN A 54 0.96 19.09 4.28
C ASN A 54 0.90 18.82 2.76
N GLU A 55 -0.30 18.94 2.20
CA GLU A 55 -0.62 18.67 0.80
C GLU A 55 0.19 19.50 -0.21
N ASN A 56 0.76 20.63 0.22
CA ASN A 56 1.59 21.49 -0.63
C ASN A 56 3.01 20.93 -0.85
N TYR A 57 3.44 19.94 -0.06
CA TYR A 57 4.75 19.32 -0.19
C TYR A 57 4.66 18.03 -1.01
N VAL A 58 5.05 18.12 -2.28
CA VAL A 58 5.06 16.98 -3.22
C VAL A 58 6.35 16.18 -3.07
N ILE A 59 6.23 14.86 -2.94
CA ILE A 59 7.36 13.93 -2.86
C ILE A 59 7.53 13.13 -4.15
N SER A 60 8.79 12.86 -4.50
CA SER A 60 9.10 11.95 -5.60
C SER A 60 9.17 10.52 -5.08
N ILE A 61 8.06 9.78 -5.25
CA ILE A 61 8.01 8.34 -4.97
C ILE A 61 8.58 7.59 -6.17
N PRO A 62 9.63 6.76 -5.99
CA PRO A 62 10.15 5.91 -7.05
C PRO A 62 9.10 4.97 -7.62
N LYS A 63 9.25 4.61 -8.90
CA LYS A 63 8.39 3.60 -9.54
C LYS A 63 8.51 2.24 -8.86
N VAL A 64 7.47 1.43 -8.97
CA VAL A 64 7.52 -0.01 -8.64
C VAL A 64 8.22 -0.73 -9.80
N ARG A 65 9.49 -1.13 -9.67
CA ARG A 65 10.26 -1.68 -10.81
C ARG A 65 10.31 -3.21 -10.86
N LYS A 66 10.09 -3.90 -9.74
CA LYS A 66 10.22 -5.37 -9.68
C LYS A 66 9.12 -5.96 -8.81
N ILE A 67 8.39 -6.93 -9.35
CA ILE A 67 7.34 -7.66 -8.64
C ILE A 67 7.68 -9.14 -8.75
N GLU A 68 8.00 -9.76 -7.62
CA GLU A 68 8.46 -11.16 -7.57
C GLU A 68 7.35 -12.16 -7.28
N TYR A 69 6.14 -11.66 -7.07
CA TYR A 69 4.99 -12.44 -6.70
C TYR A 69 3.93 -12.39 -7.81
N PRO A 70 3.20 -13.48 -8.04
CA PRO A 70 2.07 -13.45 -8.96
C PRO A 70 0.95 -12.56 -8.41
N LEU A 71 0.52 -11.59 -9.22
CA LEU A 71 -0.56 -10.65 -8.90
C LEU A 71 -1.92 -11.17 -9.37
N PHE A 72 -2.29 -12.40 -9.02
CA PHE A 72 -3.62 -12.90 -9.39
C PHE A 72 -4.68 -11.94 -8.85
N THR A 73 -5.53 -11.45 -9.76
CA THR A 73 -6.54 -10.40 -9.54
C THR A 73 -6.04 -9.06 -9.02
N ALA A 74 -4.76 -8.83 -8.75
CA ALA A 74 -4.26 -7.56 -8.23
C ALA A 74 -3.74 -6.62 -9.33
N SER A 75 -3.71 -5.31 -9.04
CA SER A 75 -3.13 -4.29 -9.92
C SER A 75 -2.33 -3.27 -9.13
N ILE A 76 -1.32 -2.70 -9.78
CA ILE A 76 -0.63 -1.51 -9.31
C ILE A 76 -0.69 -0.47 -10.42
N GLU A 77 -1.25 0.69 -10.13
CA GLU A 77 -1.31 1.84 -11.02
C GLU A 77 -0.33 2.91 -10.51
N ASP A 78 0.55 3.37 -11.39
CA ASP A 78 1.50 4.46 -11.13
C ASP A 78 1.03 5.70 -11.90
N ALA A 79 0.23 6.52 -11.23
CA ALA A 79 -0.33 7.76 -11.76
C ALA A 79 0.53 8.98 -11.39
N GLU A 80 0.19 10.13 -11.99
CA GLU A 80 0.92 11.38 -11.76
C GLU A 80 0.85 11.85 -10.30
N GLU A 81 -0.30 11.67 -9.65
CA GLU A 81 -0.55 12.15 -8.27
C GLU A 81 -0.46 11.06 -7.21
N TYR A 82 -0.56 9.78 -7.60
CA TYR A 82 -0.67 8.68 -6.67
C TYR A 82 -0.11 7.37 -7.22
N ILE A 83 0.12 6.42 -6.31
CA ILE A 83 0.30 5.00 -6.61
C ILE A 83 -0.87 4.26 -5.97
N GLU A 84 -1.64 3.52 -6.75
CA GLU A 84 -2.75 2.71 -6.27
C GLU A 84 -2.40 1.23 -6.35
N ILE A 85 -2.63 0.51 -5.26
CA ILE A 85 -2.45 -0.93 -5.13
C ILE A 85 -3.83 -1.53 -4.86
N LYS A 86 -4.35 -2.34 -5.77
CA LYS A 86 -5.62 -3.08 -5.57
C LYS A 86 -5.37 -4.57 -5.52
N PHE A 87 -6.07 -5.25 -4.63
CA PHE A 87 -6.09 -6.72 -4.50
C PHE A 87 -7.10 -7.37 -5.44
N HIS A 88 -8.03 -6.56 -5.97
CA HIS A 88 -8.98 -6.93 -7.03
C HIS A 88 -9.05 -5.82 -8.09
N ALA A 89 -8.43 -6.04 -9.25
CA ALA A 89 -8.19 -5.04 -10.29
C ALA A 89 -9.49 -4.50 -10.88
N ASP A 90 -10.49 -5.38 -11.07
CA ASP A 90 -11.77 -5.04 -11.70
C ASP A 90 -12.78 -4.38 -10.76
N LEU A 91 -12.49 -4.31 -9.45
CA LEU A 91 -13.37 -3.65 -8.49
C LEU A 91 -12.98 -2.18 -8.36
N GLU A 92 -14.00 -1.33 -8.28
CA GLU A 92 -13.86 0.09 -8.03
C GLU A 92 -13.95 0.37 -6.52
N ALA A 93 -13.13 1.31 -6.06
CA ALA A 93 -13.23 1.84 -4.71
C ALA A 93 -14.50 2.67 -4.58
N ALA A 94 -15.36 2.32 -3.64
CA ALA A 94 -16.57 3.06 -3.29
C ALA A 94 -16.34 4.05 -2.14
N GLU A 95 -15.39 3.74 -1.26
CA GLU A 95 -15.02 4.54 -0.10
C GLU A 95 -13.49 4.58 0.06
N MET A 96 -12.99 5.72 0.53
CA MET A 96 -11.57 5.98 0.77
C MET A 96 -11.43 6.55 2.18
N LEU A 97 -10.72 5.84 3.06
CA LEU A 97 -10.45 6.28 4.43
C LEU A 97 -9.00 6.75 4.53
N GLU A 98 -8.81 8.01 4.89
CA GLU A 98 -7.49 8.64 4.97
C GLU A 98 -6.63 8.04 6.08
N GLN A 99 -5.35 7.82 5.78
CA GLN A 99 -4.39 7.19 6.66
C GLN A 99 -2.97 7.60 6.25
N ALA A 100 -2.16 8.06 7.20
CA ALA A 100 -0.73 8.22 6.97
C ALA A 100 -0.03 6.87 6.78
N CYS A 101 1.00 6.84 5.95
CA CYS A 101 1.87 5.68 5.79
C CYS A 101 3.35 6.06 5.79
N LEU A 102 4.19 5.05 5.97
CA LEU A 102 5.62 5.11 5.72
C LEU A 102 5.94 4.31 4.46
N LEU A 103 6.74 4.89 3.57
CA LEU A 103 7.18 4.23 2.35
C LEU A 103 8.62 3.77 2.49
N ASP A 104 8.86 2.49 2.32
CA ASP A 104 10.21 1.92 2.27
C ASP A 104 10.69 1.86 0.82
N ILE A 105 11.92 2.32 0.60
CA ILE A 105 12.53 2.40 -0.73
C ILE A 105 13.87 1.70 -0.74
N ASN A 106 14.17 0.98 -1.81
CA ASN A 106 15.48 0.41 -2.10
C ASN A 106 15.98 0.80 -3.50
N GLU A 107 17.08 0.20 -3.95
CA GLU A 107 17.67 0.45 -5.28
C GLU A 107 16.73 0.10 -6.45
N ASP A 108 15.81 -0.83 -6.21
CA ASP A 108 14.81 -1.29 -7.18
C ASP A 108 13.52 -0.45 -7.11
N GLY A 109 13.43 0.57 -6.26
CA GLY A 109 12.31 1.49 -6.15
C GLY A 109 11.48 1.29 -4.89
N LEU A 110 10.15 1.45 -4.98
CA LEU A 110 9.26 1.26 -3.84
C LEU A 110 9.29 -0.21 -3.39
N PHE A 111 9.76 -0.46 -2.17
CA PHE A 111 9.91 -1.79 -1.58
C PHE A 111 8.64 -2.22 -0.86
N GLY A 112 8.08 -1.32 -0.05
CA GLY A 112 6.89 -1.60 0.73
C GLY A 112 6.20 -0.34 1.25
N VAL A 113 5.00 -0.55 1.78
CA VAL A 113 4.18 0.46 2.42
C VAL A 113 3.83 -0.04 3.81
N GLU A 114 4.18 0.73 4.82
CA GLU A 114 3.85 0.47 6.22
C GLU A 114 2.73 1.42 6.66
N LEU A 115 1.69 0.85 7.28
CA LEU A 115 0.53 1.58 7.75
C LEU A 115 0.32 1.29 9.23
N ILE A 116 0.14 2.35 10.01
CA ILE A 116 -0.32 2.26 11.41
C ILE A 116 -1.82 2.50 11.41
N ARG A 117 -2.62 1.44 11.42
CA ARG A 117 -4.08 1.48 11.30
C ARG A 117 -4.69 2.29 12.43
N HIS A 118 -5.57 3.24 12.10
CA HIS A 118 -6.38 3.89 13.11
C HIS A 118 -7.44 2.92 13.64
N PRO A 119 -7.77 2.93 14.95
CA PRO A 119 -8.76 2.03 15.53
C PRO A 119 -10.12 2.09 14.81
N ASP A 120 -10.48 3.27 14.30
CA ASP A 120 -11.74 3.55 13.61
C ASP A 120 -11.77 3.06 12.15
N ILE A 121 -10.64 2.60 11.60
CA ILE A 121 -10.52 2.09 10.24
C ILE A 121 -10.55 0.56 10.26
N PRO A 122 -11.51 -0.13 9.61
CA PRO A 122 -11.61 -1.58 9.65
C PRO A 122 -10.33 -2.28 9.15
N ALA A 123 -9.90 -3.34 9.86
CA ALA A 123 -8.66 -4.10 9.58
C ALA A 123 -8.61 -4.76 8.18
N GLY A 124 -9.75 -4.87 7.50
CA GLY A 124 -9.76 -5.25 6.10
C GLY A 124 -9.45 -6.72 5.81
N GLU A 125 -9.44 -7.61 6.80
CA GLU A 125 -9.31 -9.06 6.61
C GLU A 125 -10.51 -9.62 5.81
N THR A 126 -10.45 -9.50 4.50
CA THR A 126 -11.52 -9.85 3.57
C THR A 126 -11.05 -10.89 2.57
N GLU A 127 -11.97 -11.43 1.77
CA GLU A 127 -11.62 -12.45 0.77
C GLU A 127 -10.57 -11.96 -0.24
N HIS A 128 -10.59 -10.66 -0.57
CA HIS A 128 -9.69 -10.05 -1.56
C HIS A 128 -8.23 -10.05 -1.07
N VAL A 129 -8.04 -9.91 0.24
CA VAL A 129 -6.72 -9.77 0.87
C VAL A 129 -6.14 -11.13 1.25
N ARG A 130 -6.99 -12.14 1.47
CA ARG A 130 -6.62 -13.45 2.01
C ARG A 130 -5.50 -14.17 1.24
N TYR A 131 -5.42 -13.98 -0.07
CA TYR A 131 -4.37 -14.59 -0.91
C TYR A 131 -3.00 -13.93 -0.75
N PHE A 132 -2.98 -12.70 -0.23
CA PHE A 132 -1.78 -11.90 -0.02
C PHE A 132 -1.27 -11.96 1.42
N LEU A 133 -2.08 -12.42 2.38
CA LEU A 133 -1.65 -12.56 3.78
C LEU A 133 -0.50 -13.57 3.91
N GLU A 134 0.55 -13.16 4.62
CA GLU A 134 1.59 -14.08 5.07
C GLU A 134 0.98 -15.10 6.05
N LYS A 135 1.34 -16.37 5.87
CA LYS A 135 0.80 -17.52 6.62
C LYS A 135 1.81 -18.04 7.62
#